data_AF-A0A1A8QSN8-F1
#
_entry.id   AF-A0A1A8QSN8-F1
#
_cell.length_a   1.000
_cell.length_b   1.000
_cell.length_c   1.000
_cell.angle_alpha   90.00
_cell.angle_beta   90.00
_cell.angle_gamma   90.00
#
_symmetry.space_group_name_H-M   'P 1'
#
loop_
_entity.id
_entity.type
_entity.pdbx_description
1 polymer ?
#
loop_
_entity_poly.entity_id
_entity_poly.type
_entity_poly.pdbx_seq_one_letter_code
_entity_poly.pdbx_strand_id
1 'polypeptide(L)'
;AVCVLSWSLSGSEQFALRYADGPQLYITEQSRCDIKNGTILRLAISPARAARQLLERIQSHGIDARLEALKELAKLSADPTFATEFINMEGIGTLARLVESGTHFGEMLAFTLTAFLELMDHGIVSWDLI
;
A
#
# COMPACT_ATOMS: atom_id res chain seq x y z
N ALA A 1 -11.69 -6.45 16.48
CA ALA A 1 -12.93 -6.83 17.19
C ALA A 1 -14.17 -6.93 16.29
N VAL A 2 -14.34 -6.11 15.24
CA VAL A 2 -15.51 -6.15 14.32
C VAL A 2 -15.60 -7.43 13.47
N CYS A 3 -14.47 -8.02 13.06
CA CYS A 3 -14.45 -9.15 12.11
C CYS A 3 -14.99 -10.48 12.66
N VAL A 4 -14.82 -10.74 13.96
CA VAL A 4 -15.09 -12.06 14.56
C VAL A 4 -16.55 -12.23 14.99
N LEU A 5 -17.19 -11.16 15.47
CA LEU A 5 -18.52 -11.27 16.09
C LEU A 5 -19.69 -11.09 15.11
N SER A 6 -19.49 -10.48 13.94
CA SER A 6 -20.58 -10.25 12.98
C SER A 6 -20.43 -10.95 11.63
N TRP A 7 -19.20 -11.17 11.12
CA TRP A 7 -18.98 -11.63 9.73
C TRP A 7 -18.29 -13.00 9.62
N SER A 8 -18.04 -13.68 10.76
CA SER A 8 -17.39 -15.01 10.78
C SER A 8 -16.07 -15.08 10.03
N LEU A 9 -15.32 -13.97 9.97
CA LEU A 9 -14.03 -13.92 9.29
C LEU A 9 -12.93 -14.45 10.23
N SER A 10 -12.35 -15.59 9.86
CA SER A 10 -11.14 -16.13 10.47
C SER A 10 -9.94 -15.22 10.16
N GLY A 11 -9.03 -15.05 11.13
CA GLY A 11 -7.83 -14.23 10.96
C GLY A 11 -8.12 -12.73 10.93
N SER A 12 -8.70 -12.20 12.01
CA SER A 12 -9.12 -10.80 12.09
C SER A 12 -8.00 -9.78 11.88
N GLU A 13 -6.75 -10.19 12.16
CA GLU A 13 -5.52 -9.43 11.92
C GLU A 13 -5.18 -9.25 10.42
N GLN A 14 -5.81 -10.04 9.54
CA GLN A 14 -5.64 -9.94 8.10
C GLN A 14 -6.49 -8.84 7.46
N PHE A 15 -7.29 -8.14 8.26
CA PHE A 15 -8.23 -7.13 7.81
C PHE A 15 -8.07 -5.82 8.58
N ALA A 16 -8.44 -4.72 7.94
CA ALA A 16 -8.49 -3.39 8.53
C ALA A 16 -9.66 -2.60 7.95
N LEU A 17 -10.03 -1.50 8.61
CA LEU A 17 -11.05 -0.59 8.10
C LEU A 17 -10.42 0.51 7.24
N ARG A 18 -11.13 0.90 6.18
CA ARG A 18 -10.80 2.04 5.32
C ARG A 18 -12.03 2.90 5.10
N TYR A 19 -11.84 4.18 4.79
CA TYR A 19 -12.91 5.00 4.24
C TYR A 19 -13.40 4.38 2.92
N ALA A 20 -14.72 4.40 2.68
CA ALA A 20 -15.29 3.89 1.43
C ALA A 20 -15.15 4.89 0.28
N ASP A 21 -15.07 6.18 0.61
CA ASP A 21 -15.03 7.32 -0.29
C ASP A 21 -13.73 8.14 -0.12
N GLY A 22 -13.55 9.11 -1.03
CA GLY A 22 -12.38 9.98 -1.05
C GLY A 22 -11.06 9.20 -1.23
N PRO A 23 -10.00 9.54 -0.48
CA PRO A 23 -8.70 8.88 -0.59
C PRO A 23 -8.68 7.43 -0.05
N GLN A 24 -9.80 6.96 0.52
CA GLN A 24 -9.95 5.59 1.02
C GLN A 24 -8.83 5.15 1.97
N LEU A 25 -8.41 6.05 2.87
CA LEU A 25 -7.31 5.80 3.79
C LEU A 25 -7.64 4.70 4.81
N TYR A 26 -6.61 4.00 5.28
CA TYR A 26 -6.65 3.08 6.40
C TYR A 26 -6.91 3.83 7.70
N ILE A 27 -7.77 3.22 8.52
CA ILE A 27 -8.09 3.71 9.85
C ILE A 27 -7.17 3.02 10.85
N THR A 28 -6.49 3.84 11.65
CA THR A 28 -5.65 3.41 12.76
C THR A 28 -6.26 3.82 14.09
N GLU A 29 -5.69 3.37 15.20
CA GLU A 29 -6.08 3.86 16.52
C GLU A 29 -5.83 5.36 16.71
N GLN A 30 -4.95 5.96 15.90
CA GLN A 30 -4.67 7.40 15.95
C GLN A 30 -5.71 8.20 15.15
N SER A 31 -6.10 7.72 13.96
CA SER A 31 -7.05 8.42 13.07
C SER A 31 -8.52 8.12 13.35
N ARG A 32 -8.83 7.13 14.20
CA ARG A 32 -10.23 6.76 14.55
C ARG A 32 -11.05 7.91 15.13
N CYS A 33 -10.39 8.91 15.72
CA CYS A 33 -11.05 10.09 16.29
C CYS A 33 -11.61 11.04 15.23
N ASP A 34 -11.11 10.96 13.99
CA ASP A 34 -11.53 11.81 12.87
C ASP A 34 -12.79 11.30 12.16
N ILE A 35 -13.27 10.10 12.54
CA ILE A 35 -14.46 9.48 11.94
C ILE A 35 -15.70 10.24 12.39
N LYS A 36 -16.47 10.75 11.42
CA LYS A 36 -17.71 11.49 11.68
C LYS A 36 -18.92 10.55 11.65
N ASN A 37 -19.98 10.95 12.33
CA ASN A 37 -21.25 10.24 12.24
C ASN A 37 -21.76 10.24 10.78
N GLY A 38 -22.16 9.07 10.30
CA GLY A 38 -22.59 8.87 8.91
C GLY A 38 -21.47 8.55 7.92
N THR A 39 -20.20 8.51 8.35
CA THR A 39 -19.09 8.03 7.50
C THR A 39 -19.30 6.55 7.14
N ILE A 40 -19.18 6.23 5.86
CA ILE A 40 -19.23 4.85 5.36
C ILE A 40 -17.82 4.27 5.38
N LEU A 41 -17.66 3.16 6.07
CA LEU A 41 -16.41 2.42 6.15
C LEU A 41 -16.54 1.11 5.38
N ARG A 42 -15.43 0.65 4.82
CA ARG A 42 -15.31 -0.67 4.22
C ARG A 42 -14.29 -1.51 4.96
N LEU A 43 -14.51 -2.81 4.97
CA LEU A 43 -13.50 -3.77 5.36
C LEU A 43 -12.55 -3.99 4.16
N ALA A 44 -11.26 -3.96 4.42
CA ALA A 44 -10.21 -4.24 3.45
C ALA A 44 -9.18 -5.19 4.06
N ILE A 45 -8.30 -5.75 3.23
CA ILE A 45 -7.12 -6.45 3.73
C ILE A 45 -6.23 -5.49 4.53
N SER A 46 -5.57 -6.00 5.57
CA SER A 46 -4.69 -5.19 6.42
C SER A 46 -3.52 -4.59 5.61
N PRO A 47 -3.00 -3.42 6.00
CA PRO A 47 -1.88 -2.76 5.31
C PRO A 47 -0.67 -3.68 5.13
N ALA A 48 -0.29 -4.42 6.19
CA ALA A 48 0.80 -5.40 6.15
C ALA A 48 0.56 -6.51 5.12
N ARG A 49 -0.67 -7.01 5.02
CA ARG A 49 -1.03 -8.03 4.03
C ARG A 49 -1.00 -7.47 2.61
N ALA A 50 -1.54 -6.27 2.41
CA ALA A 50 -1.52 -5.58 1.12
C ALA A 50 -0.08 -5.34 0.63
N ALA A 51 0.78 -4.82 1.51
CA ALA A 51 2.18 -4.56 1.20
C ALA A 51 2.91 -5.85 0.76
N ARG A 52 2.75 -6.93 1.52
CA ARG A 52 3.35 -8.23 1.18
C ARG A 52 2.87 -8.77 -0.17
N GLN A 53 1.56 -8.77 -0.41
CA GLN A 53 0.99 -9.24 -1.67
C GLN A 53 1.47 -8.41 -2.87
N LEU A 54 1.62 -7.09 -2.69
CA LEU A 54 2.14 -6.22 -3.74
C LEU A 54 3.61 -6.49 -4.02
N LEU A 55 4.45 -6.67 -3.01
CA LEU A 55 5.86 -7.01 -3.20
C LEU A 55 6.05 -8.29 -4.01
N GLU A 56 5.31 -9.35 -3.67
CA GLU A 56 5.34 -10.62 -4.39
C GLU A 56 4.92 -10.44 -5.86
N ARG A 57 3.83 -9.70 -6.11
CA ARG A 57 3.31 -9.47 -7.47
C ARG A 57 4.23 -8.60 -8.31
N ILE A 58 4.85 -7.58 -7.72
CA ILE A 58 5.80 -6.70 -8.40
C ILE A 58 7.05 -7.47 -8.84
N GLN A 59 7.49 -8.45 -8.05
CA GLN A 59 8.64 -9.28 -8.40
C GLN A 59 8.28 -10.45 -9.36
N SER A 60 7.00 -10.70 -9.62
CA SER A 60 6.54 -11.78 -10.49
C SER A 60 6.99 -11.64 -11.96
N HIS A 61 7.13 -12.75 -12.69
CA HIS A 61 7.56 -12.75 -14.10
C HIS A 61 6.51 -12.24 -15.11
N GLY A 62 5.24 -12.07 -14.68
CA GLY A 62 4.16 -11.63 -15.55
C GLY A 62 4.12 -10.11 -15.68
N ILE A 63 4.33 -9.58 -16.89
CA ILE A 63 4.37 -8.13 -17.16
C ILE A 63 3.03 -7.47 -16.78
N ASP A 64 1.90 -8.04 -17.19
CA ASP A 64 0.58 -7.48 -16.88
C ASP A 64 0.30 -7.49 -15.36
N ALA A 65 0.65 -8.59 -14.68
CA ALA A 65 0.48 -8.71 -13.24
C ALA A 65 1.33 -7.69 -12.48
N ARG A 66 2.57 -7.46 -12.95
CA ARG A 66 3.49 -6.46 -12.41
C ARG A 66 2.98 -5.04 -12.65
N LEU A 67 2.47 -4.75 -13.85
CA LEU A 67 1.91 -3.43 -14.19
C LEU A 67 0.70 -3.11 -13.31
N GLU A 68 -0.23 -4.05 -13.15
CA GLU A 68 -1.40 -3.86 -12.28
C GLU A 68 -1.00 -3.74 -10.81
N ALA A 69 0.03 -4.46 -10.37
CA ALA A 69 0.56 -4.31 -9.01
C ALA A 69 1.20 -2.94 -8.79
N LEU A 70 1.95 -2.40 -9.76
CA LEU A 70 2.55 -1.08 -9.67
C LEU A 70 1.50 0.05 -9.70
N LYS A 71 0.44 -0.10 -10.50
CA LYS A 71 -0.72 0.80 -10.49
C LYS A 71 -1.37 0.85 -9.11
N GLU A 72 -1.58 -0.32 -8.50
CA GLU A 72 -2.16 -0.43 -7.16
C GLU A 72 -1.22 0.14 -6.10
N LEU A 73 0.08 -0.17 -6.19
CA LEU A 73 1.10 0.35 -5.30
C LEU A 73 1.15 1.88 -5.32
N ALA A 74 1.16 2.51 -6.51
CA ALA A 74 1.17 3.96 -6.65
C ALA A 74 0.00 4.62 -5.92
N LYS A 75 -1.19 4.01 -5.96
CA LYS A 75 -2.37 4.51 -5.26
C LYS A 75 -2.28 4.34 -3.75
N LEU A 76 -1.81 3.18 -3.27
CA LEU A 76 -1.72 2.90 -1.83
C LEU A 76 -0.55 3.62 -1.16
N SER A 77 0.47 3.99 -1.93
CA SER A 77 1.66 4.70 -1.41
C SER A 77 1.33 6.07 -0.84
N ALA A 78 0.22 6.70 -1.25
CA ALA A 78 -0.26 7.95 -0.66
C ALA A 78 -0.82 7.78 0.78
N ASP A 79 -1.09 6.54 1.20
CA ASP A 79 -1.57 6.24 2.55
C ASP A 79 -0.38 6.01 3.50
N PRO A 80 -0.21 6.82 4.57
CA PRO A 80 0.93 6.70 5.47
C PRO A 80 0.99 5.36 6.21
N THR A 81 -0.17 4.74 6.48
CA THR A 81 -0.26 3.44 7.16
C THR A 81 0.26 2.33 6.25
N PHE A 82 -0.12 2.37 4.98
CA PHE A 82 0.40 1.43 3.98
C PHE A 82 1.88 1.69 3.69
N ALA A 83 2.27 2.95 3.51
CA ALA A 83 3.65 3.33 3.22
C ALA A 83 4.61 2.79 4.29
N THR A 84 4.25 2.94 5.56
CA THR A 84 5.03 2.41 6.69
C THR A 84 5.26 0.90 6.58
N GLU A 85 4.20 0.12 6.33
CA GLU A 85 4.32 -1.33 6.19
C GLU A 85 5.16 -1.74 4.97
N PHE A 86 4.98 -1.06 3.84
CA PHE A 86 5.73 -1.36 2.62
C PHE A 86 7.22 -1.04 2.76
N ILE A 87 7.55 0.06 3.43
CA ILE A 87 8.94 0.45 3.73
C ILE A 87 9.58 -0.55 4.70
N ASN A 88 8.87 -0.95 5.76
CA ASN A 88 9.35 -1.95 6.73
C ASN A 88 9.64 -3.32 6.09
N MET A 89 9.06 -3.61 4.92
CA MET A 89 9.31 -4.82 4.15
C MET A 89 10.38 -4.64 3.05
N GLU A 90 11.25 -3.65 3.18
CA GLU A 90 12.31 -3.33 2.20
C GLU A 90 11.78 -3.01 0.79
N GLY A 91 10.55 -2.49 0.70
CA GLY A 91 9.90 -2.23 -0.57
C GLY A 91 10.59 -1.16 -1.41
N ILE A 92 11.20 -0.15 -0.78
CA ILE A 92 11.98 0.89 -1.47
C ILE A 92 13.14 0.30 -2.26
N GLY A 93 13.92 -0.61 -1.65
CA GLY A 93 15.03 -1.27 -2.33
C GLY A 93 14.56 -2.14 -3.51
N THR A 94 13.35 -2.70 -3.43
CA THR A 94 12.75 -3.41 -4.56
C THR A 94 12.43 -2.47 -5.72
N LEU A 95 11.87 -1.28 -5.45
CA LEU A 95 11.58 -0.28 -6.49
C LEU A 95 12.87 0.28 -7.11
N ALA A 96 13.88 0.58 -6.31
CA ALA A 96 15.18 1.05 -6.80
C ALA A 96 15.79 0.05 -7.80
N ARG A 97 15.85 -1.24 -7.44
CA ARG A 97 16.33 -2.30 -8.34
C ARG A 97 15.53 -2.40 -9.64
N LEU A 98 14.21 -2.18 -9.59
CA LEU A 98 13.37 -2.20 -10.80
C LEU A 98 13.73 -1.06 -11.74
N VAL A 99 13.91 0.15 -11.22
CA VAL A 99 14.34 1.33 -12.00
C VAL A 99 15.75 1.11 -12.57
N GLU A 100 16.69 0.67 -11.73
CA GLU A 100 18.09 0.44 -12.11
C GLU A 100 18.25 -0.68 -13.15
N SER A 101 17.41 -1.71 -13.10
CA SER A 101 17.47 -2.81 -14.08
C SER A 101 17.28 -2.33 -15.52
N GLY A 102 16.65 -1.17 -15.72
CA GLY A 102 16.39 -0.58 -17.04
C GLY A 102 15.53 -1.47 -17.94
N THR A 103 14.84 -2.47 -17.39
CA THR A 103 14.01 -3.42 -18.16
C THR A 103 12.56 -2.96 -18.34
N HIS A 104 12.18 -1.87 -17.68
CA HIS A 104 10.81 -1.36 -17.64
C HIS A 104 10.75 0.08 -18.12
N PHE A 105 9.90 0.33 -19.12
CA PHE A 105 9.71 1.64 -19.74
C PHE A 105 8.21 1.96 -19.86
N GLY A 106 7.89 3.22 -20.13
CA GLY A 106 6.51 3.68 -20.31
C GLY A 106 5.71 3.66 -19.01
N GLU A 107 4.49 3.12 -19.05
CA GLU A 107 3.56 3.13 -17.91
C GLU A 107 4.15 2.46 -16.66
N MET A 108 4.89 1.38 -16.82
CA MET A 108 5.46 0.65 -15.68
C MET A 108 6.46 1.50 -14.91
N LEU A 109 7.33 2.23 -15.62
CA LEU A 109 8.27 3.16 -15.02
C LEU A 109 7.54 4.34 -14.38
N ALA A 110 6.52 4.89 -15.05
CA ALA A 110 5.72 5.98 -14.51
C ALA A 110 5.08 5.61 -13.15
N PHE A 111 4.40 4.46 -13.04
CA PHE A 111 3.82 4.02 -11.77
C PHE A 111 4.86 3.70 -10.71
N THR A 112 6.02 3.16 -11.11
CA THR A 112 7.13 2.90 -10.18
C THR A 112 7.64 4.20 -9.56
N LEU A 113 7.86 5.24 -10.38
CA LEU A 113 8.32 6.55 -9.91
C LEU A 113 7.25 7.29 -9.10
N THR A 114 5.97 7.18 -9.48
CA THR A 114 4.86 7.71 -8.66
C THR A 114 4.85 7.08 -7.29
N ALA A 115 4.89 5.74 -7.20
CA ALA A 115 4.93 5.04 -5.92
C ALA A 115 6.15 5.46 -5.09
N PHE A 116 7.32 5.56 -5.72
CA PHE A 116 8.55 5.96 -5.05
C PHE A 116 8.43 7.37 -4.44
N LEU A 117 7.93 8.34 -5.21
CA LEU A 117 7.74 9.71 -4.74
C LEU A 117 6.78 9.77 -3.55
N GLU A 118 5.61 9.12 -3.67
CA GLU A 118 4.60 9.07 -2.61
C GLU A 118 5.16 8.44 -1.33
N LEU A 119 5.92 7.35 -1.43
CA LEU A 119 6.53 6.68 -0.28
C LEU A 119 7.55 7.59 0.45
N MET A 120 8.33 8.35 -0.31
CA MET A 120 9.33 9.26 0.24
C MET A 120 8.72 10.53 0.84
N ASP A 121 7.58 10.99 0.33
CA ASP A 121 6.88 12.20 0.83
C ASP A 121 6.39 12.05 2.28
N HIS A 122 6.21 10.81 2.76
CA HIS A 122 5.89 10.55 4.18
C HIS A 122 7.06 10.81 5.14
N GLY A 123 8.29 11.01 4.65
CA GLY A 123 9.46 11.33 5.47
C GLY A 123 9.94 10.19 6.37
N ILE A 124 9.56 8.93 6.08
CA ILE A 124 9.96 7.74 6.85
C ILE A 124 11.41 7.33 6.52
N VAL A 125 11.84 7.54 5.27
CA VAL A 125 13.20 7.24 4.78
C VAL A 125 13.86 8.54 4.31
N SER A 126 15.14 8.74 4.65
CA SER A 126 15.91 9.88 4.14
C SER A 126 16.23 9.70 2.66
N TRP A 127 16.15 10.79 1.90
CA TRP A 127 16.63 10.86 0.52
C TRP A 127 18.14 10.61 0.40
N ASP A 128 18.91 10.80 1.47
CA ASP A 128 20.37 10.57 1.48
C ASP A 128 20.75 9.08 1.44
N LEU A 129 19.78 8.17 1.61
CA LEU A 129 19.98 6.72 1.60
C LEU A 129 19.81 6.10 0.20
N ILE A 130 19.53 6.91 -0.82
CA ILE A 130 19.28 6.51 -2.21
C ILE A 130 20.47 6.88 -3.08
#